data_AF-A0A438JZ37-F1
#
_entry.id   AF-A0A438JZ37-F1
#
_cell.length_a   1.000
_cell.length_b   1.000
_cell.length_c   1.000
_cell.angle_alpha   90.00
_cell.angle_beta   90.00
_cell.angle_gamma   90.00
#
_symmetry.space_group_name_H-M   'P 1'
#
loop_
_entity.id
_entity.type
_entity.pdbx_description
1 polymer ?
#
loop_
_entity_poly.entity_id
_entity_poly.type
_entity_poly.pdbx_seq_one_letter_code
_entity_poly.pdbx_strand_id
1 'polypeptide(L)'
;MTSNRKVEKLQEDLESMQADISSFMLLFEGLTKNDSTIRSESYDITPYHLGHLPPIDDLDEIGAQKMEEARKAYVAAVAAAKENQDEESIALAANSRLHLQSFVFKNHNMDVSRASPDVRIAGAPVGAVAH
;
A
#
# COMPACT_ATOMS: atom_id res chain seq x y z
N MET A 1 -30.70 -15.46 -60.89
CA MET A 1 -30.32 -14.14 -60.32
C MET A 1 -29.78 -14.39 -58.91
N THR A 2 -28.53 -14.83 -58.80
CA THR A 2 -27.89 -15.13 -57.50
C THR A 2 -26.42 -14.76 -57.61
N SER A 3 -26.04 -13.51 -57.34
CA SER A 3 -24.59 -13.21 -57.32
C SER A 3 -24.10 -12.09 -56.41
N ASN A 4 -24.94 -11.20 -55.87
CA ASN A 4 -24.40 -10.07 -55.10
C ASN A 4 -24.54 -10.19 -53.57
N ARG A 5 -25.34 -11.14 -53.06
CA ARG A 5 -25.54 -11.31 -51.61
C ARG A 5 -24.26 -11.58 -50.82
N LYS A 6 -23.28 -12.25 -51.43
CA LYS A 6 -21.95 -12.49 -50.81
C LYS A 6 -21.13 -11.20 -50.73
N VAL A 7 -21.27 -10.33 -51.72
CA VAL A 7 -20.57 -9.03 -51.77
C VAL A 7 -21.17 -8.09 -50.73
N GLU A 8 -22.51 -8.03 -50.63
CA GLU A 8 -23.20 -7.24 -49.61
C GLU A 8 -22.82 -7.66 -48.19
N LYS A 9 -22.76 -8.98 -47.93
CA LYS A 9 -22.34 -9.49 -46.62
C LYS A 9 -20.88 -9.14 -46.29
N LEU A 10 -19.98 -9.27 -47.26
CA LEU A 10 -18.58 -8.88 -47.06
C LEU A 10 -18.43 -7.38 -46.76
N GLN A 11 -19.30 -6.55 -47.33
CA GLN A 11 -19.29 -5.13 -47.09
C GLN A 11 -19.82 -4.77 -45.70
N GLU A 12 -20.89 -5.43 -45.25
CA GLU A 12 -21.41 -5.31 -43.88
C GLU A 12 -20.36 -5.76 -42.85
N ASP A 13 -19.67 -6.89 -43.09
CA ASP A 13 -18.61 -7.38 -42.21
C ASP A 13 -17.44 -6.38 -42.12
N LEU A 14 -17.06 -5.75 -43.24
CA LEU A 14 -16.01 -4.71 -43.27
C LEU A 14 -16.42 -3.44 -42.52
N GLU A 15 -17.66 -2.99 -42.70
CA GLU A 15 -18.20 -1.82 -41.99
C GLU A 15 -18.27 -2.07 -40.48
N SER A 16 -18.67 -3.28 -40.06
CA SER A 16 -18.65 -3.70 -38.65
C SER A 16 -17.23 -3.69 -38.08
N MET A 17 -16.27 -4.32 -38.77
CA MET A 17 -14.87 -4.34 -38.31
C MET A 17 -14.28 -2.93 -38.22
N GLN A 18 -14.61 -2.05 -39.16
CA GLN A 18 -14.16 -0.66 -39.13
C GLN A 18 -14.73 0.09 -37.92
N ALA A 19 -15.99 -0.16 -37.57
CA ALA A 19 -16.61 0.41 -36.38
C ALA A 19 -15.92 -0.08 -35.09
N ASP A 20 -15.62 -1.37 -35.00
CA ASP A 20 -14.91 -1.96 -33.86
C ASP A 20 -13.50 -1.36 -33.70
N ILE A 21 -12.74 -1.29 -34.79
CA ILE A 21 -11.39 -0.68 -34.80
C ILE A 21 -11.47 0.78 -34.36
N SER A 22 -12.47 1.53 -34.83
CA SER A 22 -12.69 2.93 -34.44
C SER A 22 -12.99 3.06 -32.95
N SER A 23 -13.77 2.14 -32.38
CA SER A 23 -14.07 2.07 -30.95
C SER A 23 -12.80 1.84 -30.11
N PHE A 24 -11.95 0.90 -30.52
CA PHE A 24 -10.66 0.66 -29.87
C PHE A 24 -9.71 1.86 -29.98
N MET A 25 -9.64 2.50 -31.15
CA MET A 25 -8.82 3.71 -31.34
C MET A 25 -9.26 4.85 -30.43
N LEU A 26 -10.58 5.07 -30.29
CA LEU A 26 -11.13 6.08 -29.39
C LEU A 26 -10.78 5.79 -27.92
N LEU A 27 -10.83 4.52 -27.52
CA LEU A 27 -10.39 4.09 -26.19
C LEU A 27 -8.90 4.40 -25.97
N PHE A 28 -8.02 4.01 -26.90
CA PHE A 28 -6.58 4.28 -26.78
C PHE A 28 -6.25 5.77 -26.81
N GLU A 29 -6.97 6.57 -27.60
CA GLU A 29 -6.83 8.02 -27.60
C GLU A 29 -7.24 8.61 -26.25
N GLY A 30 -8.35 8.13 -25.66
CA GLY A 30 -8.79 8.49 -24.32
C GLY A 30 -7.77 8.11 -23.23
N LEU A 31 -7.11 6.96 -23.36
CA LEU A 31 -6.07 6.52 -22.43
C LEU A 31 -4.78 7.33 -22.57
N THR A 32 -4.35 7.61 -23.81
CA THR A 32 -3.14 8.38 -24.11
C THR A 32 -3.22 9.83 -23.62
N LYS A 33 -4.43 10.41 -23.57
CA LYS A 33 -4.67 11.77 -23.04
C LYS A 33 -4.35 11.92 -21.55
N ASN A 34 -4.17 10.83 -20.80
CA ASN A 34 -3.88 10.88 -19.37
C ASN A 34 -2.38 10.79 -19.02
N ASP A 35 -1.51 10.55 -20.01
CA ASP A 35 -0.07 10.32 -19.76
C ASP A 35 0.81 11.57 -19.93
N SER A 36 0.26 12.71 -20.36
CA SER A 36 1.07 13.94 -20.57
C SER A 36 0.85 15.05 -19.54
N THR A 37 -0.07 14.90 -18.59
CA THR A 37 0.09 15.64 -17.34
C THR A 37 1.22 14.97 -16.59
N ILE A 38 2.43 15.45 -16.90
CA ILE A 38 3.54 15.59 -15.96
C ILE A 38 2.98 15.40 -14.57
N ARG A 39 3.43 14.35 -13.89
CA ARG A 39 3.33 14.12 -12.44
C ARG A 39 3.92 15.34 -11.69
N SER A 40 3.23 16.46 -11.85
CA SER A 40 3.22 17.68 -11.05
C SER A 40 1.87 17.73 -10.34
N GLU A 41 1.29 16.55 -10.05
CA GLU A 41 0.86 16.33 -8.69
C GLU A 41 2.12 16.62 -7.86
N SER A 42 2.25 17.88 -7.42
CA SER A 42 2.78 18.14 -6.11
C SER A 42 2.09 17.10 -5.26
N TYR A 43 2.78 16.00 -4.95
CA TYR A 43 2.32 15.13 -3.89
C TYR A 43 1.97 16.13 -2.81
N ASP A 44 0.69 16.21 -2.46
CA ASP A 44 0.34 16.85 -1.21
C ASP A 44 0.97 15.90 -0.21
N ILE A 45 2.25 16.17 0.08
CA ILE A 45 2.92 15.73 1.27
C ILE A 45 2.30 16.59 2.36
N THR A 46 0.97 16.63 2.47
CA THR A 46 0.38 16.48 3.78
C THR A 46 1.00 15.18 4.25
N PRO A 47 1.97 15.23 5.18
CA PRO A 47 2.44 14.01 5.78
C PRO A 47 1.16 13.35 6.24
N TYR A 48 0.83 12.16 5.70
CA TYR A 48 -0.13 11.28 6.35
C TYR A 48 0.09 11.49 7.83
N HIS A 49 -0.95 11.83 8.58
CA HIS A 49 -0.81 12.19 9.98
C HIS A 49 -0.16 10.99 10.68
N LEU A 50 1.18 10.96 10.69
CA LEU A 50 2.08 10.09 11.44
C LEU A 50 1.98 10.51 12.91
N GLY A 51 0.83 11.09 13.31
CA GLY A 51 0.47 11.45 14.65
C GLY A 51 0.50 10.15 15.42
N HIS A 52 1.62 9.98 16.13
CA HIS A 52 1.97 8.80 16.88
C HIS A 52 2.39 7.57 16.06
N LEU A 53 3.46 7.68 15.26
CA LEU A 53 4.36 6.51 15.23
C LEU A 53 4.92 6.32 16.64
N PRO A 54 4.85 5.10 17.21
CA PRO A 54 5.44 4.84 18.50
C PRO A 54 6.93 5.18 18.48
N PRO A 55 7.49 5.71 19.58
CA PRO A 55 8.92 5.93 19.69
C PRO A 55 9.68 4.67 19.28
N ILE A 56 10.62 4.81 18.35
CA ILE A 56 11.48 3.71 17.90
C ILE A 56 12.62 3.47 18.91
N ASP A 57 12.71 4.31 19.96
CA ASP A 57 13.76 4.29 20.97
C ASP A 57 13.89 2.96 21.76
N ASP A 58 12.85 2.11 21.72
CA ASP A 58 12.87 0.77 22.32
C ASP A 58 13.47 -0.32 21.39
N LEU A 59 13.86 0.03 20.16
CA LEU A 59 14.46 -0.91 19.21
C LEU A 59 15.95 -1.08 19.52
N ASP A 60 16.33 -2.29 19.96
CA ASP A 60 17.73 -2.63 20.19
C ASP A 60 18.57 -2.51 18.90
N GLU A 61 19.90 -2.37 19.04
CA GLU A 61 20.82 -2.19 17.90
C GLU A 61 20.69 -3.31 16.86
N ILE A 62 20.42 -4.53 17.32
CA ILE A 62 20.18 -5.71 16.47
C ILE A 62 18.86 -5.57 15.69
N GLY A 63 17.80 -5.08 16.33
CA GLY A 63 16.51 -4.79 15.72
C GLY A 63 16.60 -3.64 14.71
N ALA A 64 17.37 -2.60 15.03
CA ALA A 64 17.62 -1.48 14.13
C ALA A 64 18.35 -1.94 12.86
N GLN A 65 19.38 -2.77 13.01
CA GLN A 65 20.11 -3.35 11.89
C GLN A 65 19.21 -4.24 11.02
N LYS A 66 18.40 -5.11 11.62
CA LYS A 66 17.47 -5.99 10.88
C LYS A 66 16.39 -5.21 10.13
N MET A 67 15.89 -4.14 10.74
CA MET A 67 14.92 -3.25 10.07
C MET A 67 15.55 -2.54 8.88
N GLU A 68 16.80 -2.09 8.99
CA GLU A 68 17.54 -1.48 7.88
C GLU A 68 17.82 -2.48 6.74
N GLU A 69 18.15 -3.73 7.07
CA GLU A 69 18.28 -4.81 6.10
C GLU A 69 16.96 -5.10 5.38
N ALA A 70 15.85 -5.19 6.12
CA ALA A 70 14.51 -5.34 5.55
C ALA A 70 14.14 -4.15 4.64
N ARG A 71 14.53 -2.93 5.00
CA ARG A 71 14.33 -1.73 4.17
C ARG A 71 15.10 -1.83 2.87
N LYS A 72 16.38 -2.22 2.91
CA LYS A 72 17.21 -2.42 1.71
C LYS A 72 16.62 -3.51 0.80
N ALA A 73 16.16 -4.63 1.38
CA ALA A 73 15.52 -5.72 0.63
C ALA A 73 14.24 -5.24 -0.07
N TYR A 74 13.38 -4.48 0.62
CA TYR A 74 12.19 -3.90 0.02
C TYR A 74 12.52 -2.98 -1.16
N VAL A 75 13.49 -2.07 -1.01
CA VAL A 75 13.91 -1.16 -2.08
C VAL A 75 14.44 -1.94 -3.29
N ALA A 76 15.26 -2.97 -3.07
CA ALA A 76 15.77 -3.82 -4.14
C ALA A 76 14.64 -4.59 -4.85
N ALA A 77 13.69 -5.15 -4.10
CA ALA A 77 12.55 -5.86 -4.68
C ALA A 77 11.63 -4.93 -5.48
N VAL A 78 11.43 -3.68 -5.05
CA VAL A 78 10.68 -2.67 -5.81
C VAL A 78 11.42 -2.28 -7.09
N ALA A 79 12.75 -2.15 -7.05
CA ALA A 79 13.54 -1.89 -8.25
C ALA A 79 13.43 -3.05 -9.25
N ALA A 80 13.54 -4.30 -8.77
CA ALA A 80 13.39 -5.49 -9.59
C ALA A 80 11.98 -5.59 -10.21
N ALA A 81 10.92 -5.37 -9.42
CA ALA A 81 9.53 -5.37 -9.92
C ALA A 81 9.25 -4.25 -10.94
N LYS A 82 9.99 -3.14 -10.85
CA LYS A 82 9.91 -2.05 -11.85
C LYS A 82 10.57 -2.43 -13.17
N GLU A 83 11.70 -3.15 -13.11
CA GLU A 83 12.42 -3.63 -14.29
C GLU A 83 11.70 -4.81 -14.95
N ASN A 84 11.12 -5.69 -14.13
CA ASN A 84 10.41 -6.89 -14.56
C ASN A 84 9.07 -7.02 -13.82
N GLN A 85 7.97 -6.72 -14.52
CA GLN A 85 6.61 -6.67 -13.96
C GLN A 85 5.94 -8.05 -13.94
N ASP A 86 6.69 -9.10 -13.63
CA ASP A 86 6.14 -10.44 -13.43
C ASP A 86 5.50 -10.60 -12.05
N GLU A 87 4.61 -11.60 -11.93
CA GLU A 87 3.86 -11.86 -10.71
C GLU A 87 4.79 -12.17 -9.52
N GLU A 88 5.91 -12.84 -9.77
CA GLU A 88 6.90 -13.20 -8.76
C GLU A 88 7.59 -11.96 -8.17
N SER A 89 8.01 -11.02 -9.02
CA SER A 89 8.68 -9.78 -8.62
C SER A 89 7.73 -8.88 -7.85
N ILE A 90 6.46 -8.80 -8.28
CA ILE A 90 5.41 -8.06 -7.55
C ILE A 90 5.14 -8.70 -6.19
N ALA A 91 5.03 -10.03 -6.12
CA ALA A 91 4.83 -10.77 -4.87
C ALA A 91 6.03 -10.58 -3.92
N LEU A 92 7.26 -10.59 -4.43
CA LEU A 92 8.47 -10.36 -3.65
C LEU A 92 8.50 -8.95 -3.06
N ALA A 93 8.12 -7.93 -3.84
CA ALA A 93 8.03 -6.55 -3.36
C ALA A 93 6.95 -6.39 -2.28
N ALA A 94 5.79 -7.04 -2.45
CA ALA A 94 4.71 -7.06 -1.47
C ALA A 94 5.12 -7.76 -0.16
N ASN A 95 5.74 -8.94 -0.26
CA ASN A 95 6.24 -9.68 0.90
C ASN A 95 7.34 -8.91 1.64
N SER A 96 8.25 -8.28 0.92
CA SER A 96 9.30 -7.43 1.50
C SER A 96 8.72 -6.22 2.24
N ARG A 97 7.63 -5.63 1.71
CA ARG A 97 6.89 -4.56 2.38
C ARG A 97 6.24 -5.04 3.68
N LEU A 98 5.57 -6.20 3.66
CA LEU A 98 4.97 -6.80 4.85
C LEU A 98 6.03 -7.11 5.92
N HIS A 99 7.19 -7.61 5.51
CA HIS A 99 8.30 -7.88 6.41
C HIS A 99 8.80 -6.60 7.06
N LEU A 100 9.02 -5.52 6.31
CA LEU A 100 9.42 -4.21 6.83
C LEU A 100 8.36 -3.64 7.80
N GLN A 101 7.08 -3.74 7.45
CA GLN A 101 5.97 -3.28 8.29
C GLN A 101 5.90 -4.03 9.62
N SER A 102 6.32 -5.29 9.66
CA SER A 102 6.32 -6.08 10.91
C SER A 102 7.19 -5.44 12.01
N PHE A 103 8.26 -4.72 11.67
CA PHE A 103 9.10 -4.01 12.64
C PHE A 103 8.40 -2.79 13.24
N VAL A 104 7.53 -2.13 12.47
CA VAL A 104 6.78 -0.94 12.92
C VAL A 104 5.62 -1.34 13.83
N PHE A 105 4.92 -2.44 13.52
CA PHE A 105 3.74 -2.87 14.29
C PHE A 105 4.05 -3.75 15.51
N LYS A 106 5.17 -4.49 15.51
CA LYS A 106 5.52 -5.41 16.61
C LYS A 106 5.87 -4.67 17.92
N ASN A 107 6.31 -3.42 17.84
CA ASN A 107 6.62 -2.58 19.00
C ASN A 107 5.35 -2.15 19.77
N HIS A 108 4.15 -2.37 19.24
CA HIS A 108 2.88 -1.99 19.90
C HIS A 108 2.42 -2.99 20.98
N ASN A 109 2.91 -4.24 20.99
CA ASN A 109 2.38 -5.28 21.88
C ASN A 109 3.06 -5.38 23.26
N MET A 110 4.16 -4.66 23.51
CA MET A 110 4.89 -4.74 24.78
C MET A 110 4.44 -3.72 25.83
N ASP A 111 3.71 -2.68 25.44
CA ASP A 111 3.42 -1.53 26.32
C ASP A 111 2.14 -1.69 27.17
N VAL A 112 1.23 -2.60 26.79
CA VAL A 112 -0.04 -2.82 27.51
C VAL A 112 0.15 -3.58 28.84
N SER A 113 1.29 -4.21 29.08
CA SER A 113 1.50 -5.06 30.26
C SER A 113 2.14 -4.34 31.46
N ARG A 114 2.54 -3.07 31.36
CA ARG A 114 3.22 -2.33 32.46
C ARG A 114 2.33 -1.34 33.22
N ALA A 115 1.09 -1.13 32.80
CA ALA A 115 0.17 -0.19 33.46
C ALA A 115 -0.85 -0.91 34.36
N SER A 116 -0.38 -1.60 35.41
CA SER A 116 -1.20 -1.89 36.59
C SER A 116 -0.70 -1.02 37.75
N PRO A 117 -1.42 0.05 38.12
CA PRO A 117 -1.10 0.76 39.35
C PRO A 117 -1.63 -0.07 40.52
N ASP A 118 -0.69 -0.62 41.29
CA ASP A 118 -0.93 -1.27 42.57
C ASP A 118 -1.55 -0.23 43.53
N VAL A 119 -2.87 -0.30 43.71
CA VAL A 119 -3.62 0.61 44.58
C VAL A 119 -3.26 0.29 46.03
N ARG A 120 -2.37 1.10 46.58
CA ARG A 120 -2.11 1.19 48.02
C ARG A 120 -3.35 1.75 48.71
N ILE A 121 -4.20 0.88 49.23
CA ILE A 121 -5.27 1.27 50.17
C ILE A 121 -4.58 1.72 51.45
N ALA A 122 -4.51 3.04 51.66
CA ALA A 122 -4.15 3.63 52.94
C ALA A 122 -5.21 3.24 53.98
N GLY A 123 -4.78 2.54 55.03
CA GLY A 123 -5.62 2.23 56.18
C GLY A 123 -6.10 3.49 56.87
N ALA A 124 -7.42 3.64 56.99
CA ALA A 124 -8.06 4.66 57.81
C ALA A 124 -7.83 4.37 59.31
N PRO A 125 -7.63 5.40 60.17
CA PRO A 125 -7.58 5.20 61.61
C PRO A 125 -9.00 5.14 62.18
N VAL A 126 -9.28 4.10 62.98
CA VAL A 126 -10.53 3.92 63.75
C VAL A 126 -10.23 4.06 65.25
N GLY A 127 -11.01 4.92 65.93
CA GLY A 127 -11.14 5.02 67.41
C GLY A 127 -10.70 6.37 67.97
N ALA A 128 -11.60 7.31 68.30
CA ALA A 128 -12.42 7.43 69.53
C ALA A 128 -11.53 7.57 70.79
N VAL A 129 -11.67 8.55 71.69
CA VAL A 129 -12.85 8.86 72.54
C VAL A 129 -12.78 10.30 73.05
N ALA A 130 -13.96 10.91 73.24
CA ALA A 130 -14.19 12.22 73.85
C ALA A 130 -14.41 12.15 75.37
N HIS A 131 -14.17 13.29 76.02
CA HIS A 131 -14.37 13.70 77.43
C HIS A 131 -13.29 13.33 78.45
#